data_AF-A0A945JZL4-F1
#
_entry.id   AF-A0A945JZL4-F1
#
_cell.length_a   1.000
_cell.length_b   1.000
_cell.length_c   1.000
_cell.angle_alpha   90.00
_cell.angle_beta   90.00
_cell.angle_gamma   90.00
#
_symmetry.space_group_name_H-M   'P 1'
#
loop_
_entity.id
_entity.type
_entity.pdbx_description
1 polymer ?
#
loop_
_entity_poly.entity_id
_entity_poly.type
_entity_poly.pdbx_seq_one_letter_code
_entity_poly.pdbx_strand_id
1 'polypeptide(L)'
;MLSRAGIADGGTDGHGYLSEMFSRGDHVTQAGEEARIQLVGSQQVLIKGDFEAMMSFYGGLFNRLTKEVQHTGDLTRYVGFQSPVGDDGDLHFLGIEVGHIDDIPDGMVAWFLGDNARVIWETREGHSVIVAQDDITWQWLTRSESGTGRYTGEYTGPLPVTADQPRVSTSHNFWISANSYVSLSTDDASSDEVELLDHDPSWSHQFTLMADWLTNQLGTGIARRIEHYGSTAIPGIPAKPVVDILVEIPSVTTAKPHVVSCFDDETWDYWWHSGHMAFVKRKGLMGQRTHHVHCAPKEHPIWDGLAFRDYLRSHAEEREQYAELKRELAVSFHSDRERYTQAKTDFVRQVTSKALRNS
;
A
#
# COMPACT_ATOMS: atom_id res chain seq x y z
N MET A 1 -56.46 41.43 32.31
CA MET A 1 -55.83 42.77 32.37
C MET A 1 -54.32 42.57 32.42
N LEU A 2 -53.66 42.85 31.29
CA LEU A 2 -52.29 43.35 31.11
C LEU A 2 -51.18 42.96 32.12
N SER A 3 -50.16 42.22 31.66
CA SER A 3 -48.86 42.82 31.31
C SER A 3 -48.00 41.84 30.48
N ARG A 4 -47.02 42.39 29.77
CA ARG A 4 -46.38 41.88 28.55
C ARG A 4 -44.90 41.58 28.78
N ALA A 5 -44.38 40.68 27.94
CA ALA A 5 -43.05 40.66 27.29
C ALA A 5 -41.84 39.99 27.99
N GLY A 6 -41.18 39.12 27.21
CA GLY A 6 -39.81 38.64 27.39
C GLY A 6 -39.54 37.35 26.62
N ILE A 7 -39.04 37.45 25.39
CA ILE A 7 -38.48 36.35 24.59
C ILE A 7 -36.97 36.25 24.92
N ALA A 8 -36.43 35.04 25.09
CA ALA A 8 -35.00 34.77 24.92
C ALA A 8 -34.77 33.31 24.47
N ASP A 9 -33.88 33.18 23.48
CA ASP A 9 -33.44 32.02 22.71
C ASP A 9 -32.60 31.00 23.50
N GLY A 10 -32.48 29.81 22.92
CA GLY A 10 -31.70 28.67 23.42
C GLY A 10 -30.19 28.71 23.14
N GLY A 11 -29.51 27.68 23.66
CA GLY A 11 -28.09 27.40 23.42
C GLY A 11 -27.51 26.54 24.54
N THR A 12 -27.45 25.22 24.35
CA THR A 12 -26.66 24.32 25.21
C THR A 12 -25.36 23.99 24.49
N ASP A 13 -24.26 24.59 24.96
CA ASP A 13 -22.91 24.38 24.45
C ASP A 13 -22.34 23.02 24.87
N GLY A 14 -21.94 22.22 23.88
CA GLY A 14 -21.20 20.96 24.03
C GLY A 14 -19.69 21.16 23.87
N HIS A 15 -19.06 21.91 24.77
CA HIS A 15 -17.63 22.25 24.74
C HIS A 15 -16.79 21.64 25.89
N GLY A 16 -17.26 20.56 26.52
CA GLY A 16 -16.72 20.10 27.81
C GLY A 16 -15.86 18.82 27.84
N TYR A 17 -15.56 18.14 26.73
CA TYR A 17 -15.00 16.78 26.82
C TYR A 17 -13.57 16.57 26.27
N LEU A 18 -12.92 17.58 25.68
CA LEU A 18 -11.59 17.40 25.06
C LEU A 18 -10.48 18.35 25.57
N SER A 19 -10.78 19.34 26.43
CA SER A 19 -9.72 20.19 26.99
C SER A 19 -9.04 19.60 28.25
N GLU A 20 -9.58 18.53 28.83
CA GLU A 20 -9.00 17.88 30.01
C GLU A 20 -7.91 16.84 29.70
N MET A 21 -7.76 16.37 28.44
CA MET A 21 -6.78 15.32 28.12
C MET A 21 -5.33 15.79 27.93
N PHE A 22 -5.04 17.10 27.84
CA PHE A 22 -3.67 17.56 27.52
C PHE A 22 -3.07 18.63 28.44
N SER A 23 -3.70 18.96 29.59
CA SER A 23 -3.19 20.02 30.47
C SER A 23 -2.35 19.55 31.68
N ARG A 24 -2.13 18.26 31.92
CA ARG A 24 -1.24 17.81 33.00
C ARG A 24 -0.44 16.60 32.56
N GLY A 25 0.88 16.74 32.61
CA GLY A 25 1.80 15.61 32.53
C GLY A 25 1.54 14.70 33.71
N ASP A 26 0.81 13.62 33.48
CA ASP A 26 0.69 12.47 34.36
C ASP A 26 0.66 11.21 33.49
N HIS A 27 1.49 10.25 33.85
CA HIS A 27 1.53 8.91 33.28
C HIS A 27 0.13 8.28 33.32
N VAL A 28 -0.50 8.11 32.15
CA VAL A 28 -1.67 7.24 32.02
C VAL A 28 -1.15 5.82 31.79
N THR A 29 -1.19 4.99 32.83
CA THR A 29 -1.09 3.54 32.70
C THR A 29 -2.37 2.88 33.19
N GLN A 30 -2.84 1.92 32.38
CA GLN A 30 -3.85 0.86 32.60
C GLN A 30 -5.34 1.23 32.59
N ALA A 31 -5.98 1.08 31.42
CA ALA A 31 -7.06 0.11 31.16
C ALA A 31 -7.44 0.12 29.65
N GLY A 32 -7.14 -0.97 28.94
CA GLY A 32 -7.48 -1.16 27.52
C GLY A 32 -6.44 -0.59 26.56
N GLU A 33 -5.68 -1.43 25.87
CA GLU A 33 -4.70 -1.00 24.85
C GLU A 33 -5.43 -0.42 23.63
N GLU A 34 -5.60 0.90 23.61
CA GLU A 34 -6.19 1.67 22.52
C GLU A 34 -5.24 1.73 21.31
N ALA A 35 -5.73 1.38 20.13
CA ALA A 35 -5.00 1.57 18.89
C ALA A 35 -4.98 3.06 18.51
N ARG A 36 -3.79 3.65 18.39
CA ARG A 36 -3.61 5.06 18.02
C ARG A 36 -2.52 5.14 16.95
N ILE A 37 -2.90 5.04 15.68
CA ILE A 37 -1.95 5.20 14.57
C ILE A 37 -1.79 6.69 14.30
N GLN A 38 -0.56 7.19 14.34
CA GLN A 38 -0.23 8.57 14.03
C GLN A 38 0.66 8.59 12.79
N LEU A 39 0.24 9.33 11.77
CA LEU A 39 0.93 9.37 10.48
C LEU A 39 1.21 10.80 10.09
N VAL A 40 2.37 11.07 9.51
CA VAL A 40 2.66 12.33 8.82
C VAL A 40 3.02 12.02 7.39
N GLY A 41 2.39 12.72 6.45
CA GLY A 41 2.72 12.58 5.05
C GLY A 41 1.89 13.45 4.13
N SER A 42 1.68 12.99 2.91
CA SER A 42 0.97 13.78 1.90
C SER A 42 -0.22 13.02 1.35
N GLN A 43 -1.23 13.78 0.94
CA GLN A 43 -2.43 13.26 0.30
C GLN A 43 -2.72 14.01 -1.00
N GLN A 44 -3.24 13.30 -1.99
CA GLN A 44 -3.63 13.88 -3.29
C GLN A 44 -4.73 13.05 -3.94
N VAL A 45 -5.70 13.71 -4.59
CA VAL A 45 -6.64 13.03 -5.49
C VAL A 45 -5.98 12.87 -6.86
N LEU A 46 -5.88 11.63 -7.33
CA LEU A 46 -5.29 11.28 -8.61
C LEU A 46 -6.35 10.69 -9.54
N ILE A 47 -6.21 10.95 -10.84
CA ILE A 47 -7.10 10.37 -11.86
C ILE A 47 -6.72 8.90 -12.07
N LYS A 48 -7.72 8.02 -12.10
CA LYS A 48 -7.54 6.59 -12.36
C LYS A 48 -6.85 6.37 -13.70
N GLY A 49 -5.74 5.64 -13.67
CA GLY A 49 -4.94 5.34 -14.86
C GLY A 49 -3.97 6.45 -15.28
N ASP A 50 -3.91 7.58 -14.56
CA ASP A 50 -2.84 8.57 -14.72
C ASP A 50 -1.57 8.10 -13.97
N PHE A 51 -0.84 7.20 -14.63
CA PHE A 51 0.38 6.61 -14.07
C PHE A 51 1.48 7.65 -13.84
N GLU A 52 1.58 8.68 -14.66
CA GLU A 52 2.63 9.71 -14.53
C GLU A 52 2.41 10.55 -13.26
N ALA A 53 1.17 11.01 -13.04
CA ALA A 53 0.81 11.72 -11.82
C ALA A 53 1.03 10.85 -10.57
N MET A 54 0.66 9.56 -10.64
CA MET A 54 0.85 8.60 -9.56
C MET A 54 2.34 8.38 -9.23
N MET A 55 3.19 8.22 -10.24
CA MET A 55 4.64 8.09 -10.05
C MET A 55 5.26 9.35 -9.46
N SER A 56 4.85 10.52 -9.95
CA SER A 56 5.31 11.81 -9.42
C SER A 56 4.96 11.95 -7.93
N PHE A 57 3.73 11.59 -7.55
CA PHE A 57 3.27 11.61 -6.17
C PHE A 57 4.12 10.68 -5.27
N TYR A 58 4.18 9.38 -5.56
CA TYR A 58 4.88 8.44 -4.69
C TYR A 58 6.41 8.62 -4.71
N GLY A 59 7.00 8.82 -5.89
CA GLY A 59 8.46 8.89 -6.06
C GLY A 59 9.10 10.07 -5.34
N GLY A 60 8.45 11.23 -5.35
CA GLY A 60 8.93 12.40 -4.60
C GLY A 60 8.80 12.24 -3.08
N LEU A 61 7.75 11.53 -2.62
CA LEU A 61 7.41 11.45 -1.21
C LEU A 61 8.31 10.51 -0.41
N PHE A 62 8.70 9.34 -0.93
CA PHE A 62 9.56 8.41 -0.19
C PHE A 62 10.85 9.09 0.32
N ASN A 63 11.47 9.90 -0.53
CA ASN A 63 12.69 10.65 -0.20
C ASN A 63 12.46 11.84 0.73
N ARG A 64 11.31 12.52 0.63
CA ARG A 64 10.98 13.68 1.48
C ARG A 64 10.59 13.24 2.88
N LEU A 65 9.74 12.22 3.00
CA LEU A 65 9.20 11.74 4.28
C LEU A 65 10.32 11.38 5.27
N THR A 66 11.35 10.65 4.83
CA THR A 66 12.47 10.27 5.69
C THR A 66 13.37 11.44 6.09
N LYS A 67 13.41 12.52 5.31
CA LYS A 67 14.26 13.70 5.56
C LYS A 67 13.56 14.80 6.34
N GLU A 68 12.27 14.98 6.11
CA GLU A 68 11.52 16.15 6.58
C GLU A 68 10.66 15.83 7.81
N VAL A 69 10.20 14.59 7.98
CA VAL A 69 9.40 14.22 9.14
C VAL A 69 10.31 13.77 10.28
N GLN A 70 10.03 14.26 11.50
CA GLN A 70 10.75 13.84 12.69
C GLN A 70 10.37 12.41 13.07
N HIS A 71 11.38 11.58 13.33
CA HIS A 71 11.18 10.16 13.64
C HIS A 71 11.39 9.91 15.13
N THR A 72 10.60 8.98 15.67
CA THR A 72 10.62 8.62 17.09
C THR A 72 11.08 7.17 17.25
N GLY A 73 12.26 6.83 16.74
CA GLY A 73 12.83 5.48 16.87
C GLY A 73 13.72 5.09 15.70
N ASP A 74 14.32 3.90 15.79
CA ASP A 74 15.24 3.37 14.76
C ASP A 74 14.50 2.78 13.55
N LEU A 75 13.22 2.41 13.71
CA LEU A 75 12.38 1.76 12.70
C LEU A 75 11.11 2.58 12.46
N THR A 76 10.88 2.96 11.21
CA THR A 76 9.71 3.73 10.78
C THR A 76 8.93 2.96 9.73
N ARG A 77 7.59 2.92 9.85
CA ARG A 77 6.69 2.25 8.90
C ARG A 77 6.10 3.27 7.93
N TYR A 78 6.25 3.06 6.63
CA TYR A 78 5.42 3.75 5.64
C TYR A 78 4.02 3.17 5.63
N VAL A 79 3.02 4.04 5.59
CA VAL A 79 1.61 3.70 5.52
C VAL A 79 0.96 4.52 4.41
N GLY A 80 0.33 3.83 3.48
CA GLY A 80 -0.47 4.39 2.42
C GLY A 80 -1.96 4.16 2.63
N PHE A 81 -2.79 5.05 2.08
CA PHE A 81 -4.21 4.81 1.91
C PHE A 81 -4.63 5.12 0.50
N GLN A 82 -5.65 4.42 0.04
CA GLN A 82 -6.37 4.78 -1.17
C GLN A 82 -7.87 4.65 -0.93
N SER A 83 -8.65 5.56 -1.50
CA SER A 83 -10.12 5.52 -1.47
C SER A 83 -10.68 6.15 -2.75
N PRO A 84 -11.66 5.54 -3.43
CA PRO A 84 -12.30 6.14 -4.59
C PRO A 84 -12.95 7.49 -4.28
N VAL A 85 -12.85 8.42 -5.22
CA VAL A 85 -13.46 9.76 -5.16
C VAL A 85 -14.13 10.06 -6.51
N GLY A 86 -15.46 10.12 -6.51
CA GLY A 86 -16.24 10.26 -7.75
C GLY A 86 -16.05 9.06 -8.69
N ASP A 87 -16.30 9.28 -9.98
CA ASP A 87 -16.24 8.22 -10.99
C ASP A 87 -14.79 7.89 -11.37
N ASP A 88 -13.95 8.91 -11.55
CA ASP A 88 -12.62 8.78 -12.18
C ASP A 88 -11.44 9.08 -11.25
N GLY A 89 -11.68 9.38 -9.98
CA GLY A 89 -10.61 9.75 -9.04
C GLY A 89 -10.40 8.71 -7.93
N ASP A 90 -9.19 8.68 -7.38
CA ASP A 90 -8.86 8.05 -6.11
C ASP A 90 -8.09 9.05 -5.23
N LEU A 91 -8.47 9.17 -3.97
CA LEU A 91 -7.67 9.85 -2.95
C LEU A 91 -6.56 8.91 -2.53
N HIS A 92 -5.32 9.37 -2.66
CA HIS A 92 -4.13 8.70 -2.17
C HIS A 92 -3.58 9.45 -0.96
N PHE A 93 -3.08 8.69 0.01
CA PHE A 93 -2.20 9.18 1.07
C PHE A 93 -0.96 8.29 1.11
N LEU A 94 0.20 8.88 1.35
CA LEU A 94 1.41 8.16 1.75
C LEU A 94 2.06 8.96 2.88
N GLY A 95 2.34 8.29 3.99
CA GLY A 95 3.03 8.87 5.11
C GLY A 95 3.86 7.86 5.86
N ILE A 96 4.46 8.32 6.94
CA ILE A 96 5.19 7.49 7.89
C ILE A 96 4.52 7.52 9.26
N GLU A 97 4.61 6.41 9.97
CA GLU A 97 4.15 6.31 11.35
C GLU A 97 5.13 6.99 12.31
N VAL A 98 4.57 7.83 13.19
CA VAL A 98 5.31 8.62 14.19
C VAL A 98 4.75 8.36 15.58
N GLY A 99 5.59 8.47 16.61
CA GLY A 99 5.16 8.30 18.00
C GLY A 99 4.36 9.48 18.54
N HIS A 100 4.53 10.67 17.97
CA HIS A 100 3.80 11.89 18.30
C HIS A 100 3.73 12.82 17.08
N ILE A 101 2.67 13.62 17.01
CA ILE A 101 2.51 14.67 16.00
C ILE A 101 2.89 16.00 16.65
N ASP A 102 4.17 16.37 16.58
CA ASP A 102 4.68 17.63 17.15
C ASP A 102 4.96 18.69 16.07
N ASP A 103 5.49 18.27 14.92
CA ASP A 103 5.85 19.14 13.80
C ASP A 103 5.36 18.53 12.49
N ILE A 104 4.61 19.30 11.70
CA ILE A 104 4.06 18.88 10.41
C ILE A 104 4.74 19.73 9.33
N PRO A 105 5.59 19.14 8.48
CA PRO A 105 6.27 19.88 7.42
C PRO A 105 5.30 20.61 6.48
N ASP A 106 5.74 21.74 5.93
CA ASP A 106 4.94 22.51 4.98
C ASP A 106 4.52 21.65 3.77
N GLY A 107 3.22 21.67 3.46
CA GLY A 107 2.62 20.86 2.39
C GLY A 107 2.36 19.41 2.76
N MET A 108 2.54 19.02 4.02
CA MET A 108 2.11 17.73 4.57
C MET A 108 0.88 17.87 5.46
N VAL A 109 0.26 16.73 5.75
CA VAL A 109 -0.83 16.55 6.70
C VAL A 109 -0.44 15.50 7.72
N ALA A 110 -1.00 15.59 8.93
CA ALA A 110 -0.89 14.53 9.91
C ALA A 110 -2.26 13.89 10.16
N TRP A 111 -2.29 12.56 10.21
CA TRP A 111 -3.49 11.78 10.48
C TRP A 111 -3.33 11.09 11.82
N PHE A 112 -4.24 11.36 12.74
CA PHE A 112 -4.45 10.55 13.94
C PHE A 112 -5.64 9.63 13.69
N LEU A 113 -5.43 8.33 13.84
CA LEU A 113 -6.44 7.30 13.66
C LEU A 113 -6.63 6.56 14.99
N GLY A 114 -7.75 6.86 15.67
CA GLY A 114 -8.20 6.15 16.86
C GLY A 114 -9.19 5.03 16.52
N ASP A 115 -9.76 4.41 17.56
CA ASP A 115 -10.70 3.28 17.41
C ASP A 115 -12.03 3.65 16.73
N ASN A 116 -12.45 4.91 16.81
CA ASN A 116 -13.73 5.37 16.31
C ASN A 116 -13.68 6.74 15.63
N ALA A 117 -12.51 7.39 15.59
CA ALA A 117 -12.36 8.71 15.01
C ALA A 117 -11.03 8.87 14.26
N ARG A 118 -11.08 9.61 13.15
CA ARG A 118 -9.91 10.17 12.46
C ARG A 118 -9.84 11.66 12.73
N VAL A 119 -8.65 12.17 13.03
CA VAL A 119 -8.36 13.61 13.12
C VAL A 119 -7.25 13.95 12.14
N ILE A 120 -7.41 15.01 11.36
CA ILE A 120 -6.43 15.48 10.39
C ILE A 120 -5.94 16.86 10.78
N TRP A 121 -4.63 17.03 10.79
CA TRP A 121 -3.93 18.26 11.09
C TRP A 121 -3.16 18.79 9.88
N GLU A 122 -3.06 20.10 9.77
CA GLU A 122 -2.23 20.83 8.81
C GLU A 122 -1.44 21.93 9.53
N THR A 123 -0.30 22.32 8.99
CA THR A 123 0.38 23.55 9.41
C THR A 123 -0.23 24.75 8.68
N ARG A 124 -0.79 25.70 9.45
CA ARG A 124 -1.30 26.98 8.94
C ARG A 124 -0.68 28.12 9.74
N GLU A 125 -0.05 29.06 9.03
CA GLU A 125 0.62 30.22 9.65
C GLU A 125 1.61 29.82 10.77
N GLY A 126 2.34 28.70 10.56
CA GLY A 126 3.33 28.18 11.51
C GLY A 126 2.75 27.44 12.73
N HIS A 127 1.46 27.15 12.75
CA HIS A 127 0.79 26.42 13.83
C HIS A 127 0.04 25.20 13.28
N SER A 128 0.09 24.08 14.00
CA SER A 128 -0.71 22.91 13.69
C SER A 128 -2.18 23.16 14.05
N VAL A 129 -3.09 22.96 13.10
CA VAL A 129 -4.53 23.13 13.28
C VAL A 129 -5.29 21.90 12.80
N ILE A 130 -6.38 21.55 13.49
CA ILE A 130 -7.30 20.49 13.06
C ILE A 130 -8.11 21.00 11.87
N VAL A 131 -8.06 20.26 10.76
CA VAL A 131 -8.80 20.59 9.52
C VAL A 131 -9.94 19.63 9.23
N ALA A 132 -9.90 18.42 9.81
CA ALA A 132 -11.01 17.48 9.79
C ALA A 132 -11.03 16.61 11.05
N GLN A 133 -12.23 16.29 11.51
CA GLN A 133 -12.49 15.27 12.52
C GLN A 133 -13.72 14.49 12.10
N ASP A 134 -13.55 13.18 11.98
CA ASP A 134 -14.51 12.28 11.34
C ASP A 134 -14.70 11.02 12.17
N ASP A 135 -15.94 10.56 12.32
CA ASP A 135 -16.21 9.22 12.83
C ASP A 135 -15.75 8.18 11.81
N ILE A 136 -15.09 7.13 12.29
CA ILE A 136 -14.65 6.00 11.48
C ILE A 136 -15.08 4.67 12.09
N THR A 137 -15.23 3.64 11.25
CA THR A 137 -15.50 2.27 11.70
C THR A 137 -14.49 1.31 11.12
N TRP A 138 -13.77 0.60 11.98
CA TRP A 138 -12.74 -0.34 11.57
C TRP A 138 -13.25 -1.74 11.26
N GLN A 139 -12.62 -2.35 10.27
CA GLN A 139 -12.55 -3.78 10.00
C GLN A 139 -11.08 -4.20 10.11
N TRP A 140 -10.68 -4.60 11.32
CA TRP A 140 -9.32 -5.02 11.60
C TRP A 140 -9.03 -6.39 10.97
N LEU A 141 -7.91 -6.48 10.25
CA LEU A 141 -7.41 -7.73 9.65
C LEU A 141 -6.36 -8.37 10.54
N THR A 142 -5.46 -7.55 11.09
CA THR A 142 -4.52 -7.98 12.12
C THR A 142 -4.44 -6.93 13.22
N ARG A 143 -4.49 -7.42 14.46
CA ARG A 143 -4.14 -6.68 15.68
C ARG A 143 -3.04 -7.51 16.33
N SER A 144 -1.78 -7.11 16.18
CA SER A 144 -0.69 -7.84 16.81
C SER A 144 -0.82 -7.75 18.35
N GLU A 145 -1.14 -8.87 19.00
CA GLU A 145 -0.96 -9.06 20.46
C GLU A 145 0.53 -9.29 20.82
N SER A 146 1.41 -9.45 19.82
CA SER A 146 2.82 -9.83 19.99
C SER A 146 3.77 -8.67 20.31
N GLY A 147 3.25 -7.54 20.78
CA GLY A 147 4.06 -6.44 21.33
C GLY A 147 4.78 -5.57 20.29
N THR A 148 4.57 -5.80 18.98
CA THR A 148 5.08 -4.92 17.91
C THR A 148 4.04 -3.91 17.42
N GLY A 149 2.81 -3.91 17.97
CA GLY A 149 1.81 -2.85 17.79
C GLY A 149 1.27 -2.67 16.37
N ARG A 150 1.35 -3.69 15.51
CA ARG A 150 0.95 -3.57 14.09
C ARG A 150 -0.56 -3.62 13.94
N TYR A 151 -1.11 -2.48 13.56
CA TYR A 151 -2.51 -2.32 13.20
C TYR A 151 -2.63 -2.34 11.67
N THR A 152 -3.28 -3.39 11.16
CA THR A 152 -3.65 -3.51 9.75
C THR A 152 -5.15 -3.73 9.65
N GLY A 153 -5.81 -2.93 8.83
CA GLY A 153 -7.24 -3.02 8.64
C GLY A 153 -7.74 -2.10 7.55
N GLU A 154 -9.04 -2.16 7.35
CA GLU A 154 -9.80 -1.21 6.55
C GLU A 154 -10.66 -0.40 7.51
N TYR A 155 -10.93 0.86 7.18
CA TYR A 155 -11.92 1.62 7.92
C TYR A 155 -12.85 2.37 6.98
N THR A 156 -14.04 2.65 7.44
CA THR A 156 -15.02 3.45 6.70
C THR A 156 -15.15 4.82 7.35
N GLY A 157 -15.30 5.87 6.54
CA GLY A 157 -15.45 7.23 7.01
C GLY A 157 -15.68 8.21 5.85
N PRO A 158 -16.01 9.48 6.12
CA PRO A 158 -16.11 10.49 5.08
C PRO A 158 -14.77 10.74 4.38
N LEU A 159 -14.79 11.29 3.17
CA LEU A 159 -13.56 11.80 2.55
C LEU A 159 -13.02 12.99 3.36
N PRO A 160 -11.70 13.04 3.60
CA PRO A 160 -11.10 14.20 4.25
C PRO A 160 -11.23 15.41 3.33
N VAL A 161 -11.34 16.59 3.93
CA VAL A 161 -11.27 17.84 3.18
C VAL A 161 -9.88 17.94 2.57
N THR A 162 -9.81 18.11 1.26
CA THR A 162 -8.59 18.54 0.57
C THR A 162 -8.72 20.01 0.21
N ALA A 163 -7.61 20.72 0.02
CA ALA A 163 -7.62 22.15 -0.32
C ALA A 163 -8.53 22.49 -1.53
N ASP A 164 -8.74 21.52 -2.41
CA ASP A 164 -9.43 21.70 -3.69
C ASP A 164 -10.84 21.07 -3.76
N GLN A 165 -11.34 20.41 -2.70
CA GLN A 165 -12.66 19.77 -2.74
C GLN A 165 -13.51 19.97 -1.48
N PRO A 166 -14.83 20.28 -1.64
CA PRO A 166 -15.74 20.39 -0.52
C PRO A 166 -15.99 19.03 0.14
N ARG A 167 -16.24 19.04 1.46
CA ARG A 167 -16.50 17.83 2.25
C ARG A 167 -17.73 17.09 1.71
N VAL A 168 -17.55 15.81 1.35
CA VAL A 168 -18.65 14.92 0.95
C VAL A 168 -18.96 13.99 2.13
N SER A 169 -20.21 13.99 2.62
CA SER A 169 -20.59 13.20 3.80
C SER A 169 -20.88 11.73 3.50
N THR A 170 -20.66 11.27 2.25
CA THR A 170 -20.78 9.85 1.93
C THR A 170 -19.63 9.10 2.59
N SER A 171 -19.93 7.95 3.19
CA SER A 171 -18.91 7.09 3.77
C SER A 171 -18.17 6.35 2.65
N HIS A 172 -16.86 6.32 2.75
CA HIS A 172 -15.95 5.67 1.82
C HIS A 172 -15.09 4.66 2.57
N ASN A 173 -14.64 3.64 1.85
CA ASN A 173 -13.72 2.64 2.38
C ASN A 173 -12.29 3.13 2.17
N PHE A 174 -11.56 3.27 3.27
CA PHE A 174 -10.13 3.49 3.28
C PHE A 174 -9.46 2.17 3.64
N TRP A 175 -8.40 1.84 2.93
CA TRP A 175 -7.59 0.68 3.25
C TRP A 175 -6.16 1.09 3.50
N ILE A 176 -5.55 0.52 4.55
CA ILE A 176 -4.12 0.65 4.81
C ILE A 176 -3.38 -0.20 3.79
N SER A 177 -2.67 0.43 2.85
CA SER A 177 -1.72 -0.20 1.94
C SER A 177 -0.30 0.17 2.35
N ALA A 178 0.64 -0.73 2.15
CA ALA A 178 2.06 -0.64 2.48
C ALA A 178 2.36 -0.65 3.99
N ASN A 179 3.20 -1.60 4.37
CA ASN A 179 3.93 -1.65 5.64
C ASN A 179 5.42 -1.74 5.31
N SER A 180 5.94 -0.78 4.55
CA SER A 180 7.37 -0.77 4.24
C SER A 180 8.13 -0.20 5.42
N TYR A 181 9.02 -1.00 6.01
CA TYR A 181 9.81 -0.60 7.16
C TYR A 181 11.16 -0.03 6.75
N VAL A 182 11.48 1.17 7.24
CA VAL A 182 12.78 1.83 7.09
C VAL A 182 13.51 1.78 8.41
N SER A 183 14.76 1.32 8.40
CA SER A 183 15.68 1.61 9.48
C SER A 183 16.43 2.91 9.18
N LEU A 184 16.34 3.89 10.07
CA LEU A 184 17.04 5.18 9.94
C LEU A 184 18.51 5.09 10.33
N SER A 185 18.91 3.95 10.90
CA SER A 185 20.25 3.71 11.45
C SER A 185 21.17 2.94 10.50
N THR A 186 20.65 2.41 9.39
CA THR A 186 21.36 1.53 8.46
C THR A 186 21.28 2.05 7.03
N ASP A 187 22.43 2.18 6.37
CA ASP A 187 22.56 2.44 4.91
C ASP A 187 22.12 1.24 4.03
N ASP A 188 21.41 0.25 4.59
CA ASP A 188 21.08 -1.03 3.95
C ASP A 188 19.87 -0.97 2.98
N ALA A 189 19.36 0.23 2.69
CA ALA A 189 18.33 0.40 1.66
C ALA A 189 18.89 -0.03 0.30
N SER A 190 18.30 -1.05 -0.31
CA SER A 190 18.66 -1.46 -1.67
C SER A 190 18.40 -0.29 -2.62
N SER A 191 19.33 0.01 -3.52
CA SER A 191 18.99 0.78 -4.72
C SER A 191 17.90 -0.01 -5.45
N ASP A 192 16.74 0.58 -5.75
CA ASP A 192 15.67 -0.10 -6.51
C ASP A 192 16.04 -0.15 -8.01
N GLU A 193 17.34 -0.28 -8.30
CA GLU A 193 17.94 -0.32 -9.62
C GLU A 193 17.51 -1.57 -10.39
N VAL A 194 17.49 -1.44 -11.71
CA VAL A 194 17.14 -2.52 -12.62
C VAL A 194 18.37 -3.34 -12.93
N GLU A 195 18.64 -4.33 -12.08
CA GLU A 195 19.64 -5.35 -12.35
C GLU A 195 18.97 -6.59 -12.97
N LEU A 196 19.47 -7.01 -14.13
CA LEU A 196 19.07 -8.26 -14.76
C LEU A 196 20.17 -9.29 -14.61
N LEU A 197 19.80 -10.46 -14.13
CA LEU A 197 20.66 -11.64 -14.10
C LEU A 197 20.27 -12.58 -15.24
N ASP A 198 21.24 -13.36 -15.71
CA ASP A 198 20.96 -14.51 -16.57
C ASP A 198 19.99 -15.47 -15.87
N HIS A 199 19.32 -16.30 -16.67
CA HIS A 199 18.35 -17.24 -16.13
C HIS A 199 19.00 -18.18 -15.11
N ASP A 200 18.50 -18.12 -13.87
CA ASP A 200 18.91 -19.02 -12.78
C ASP A 200 17.88 -20.15 -12.61
N PRO A 201 18.25 -21.43 -12.85
CA PRO A 201 17.38 -22.58 -12.60
C PRO A 201 16.87 -22.69 -11.16
N SER A 202 17.55 -22.07 -10.18
CA SER A 202 17.12 -22.06 -8.79
C SER A 202 15.78 -21.35 -8.57
N TRP A 203 15.37 -20.44 -9.47
CA TRP A 203 14.10 -19.72 -9.36
C TRP A 203 12.88 -20.66 -9.35
N SER A 204 12.92 -21.75 -10.11
CA SER A 204 11.84 -22.76 -10.06
C SER A 204 11.77 -23.46 -8.71
N HIS A 205 12.90 -23.70 -8.06
CA HIS A 205 12.93 -24.26 -6.71
C HIS A 205 12.44 -23.28 -5.65
N GLN A 206 12.85 -22.00 -5.75
CA GLN A 206 12.36 -20.93 -4.88
C GLN A 206 10.84 -20.77 -4.98
N PHE A 207 10.30 -20.83 -6.21
CA PHE A 207 8.85 -20.88 -6.43
C PHE A 207 8.21 -22.06 -5.69
N THR A 208 8.71 -23.29 -5.86
CA THR A 208 8.13 -24.47 -5.21
C THR A 208 8.08 -24.31 -3.70
N LEU A 209 9.17 -23.84 -3.07
CA LEU A 209 9.21 -23.62 -1.62
C LEU A 209 8.15 -22.61 -1.17
N MET A 210 7.97 -21.51 -1.90
CA MET A 210 6.96 -20.51 -1.58
C MET A 210 5.54 -21.02 -1.84
N ALA A 211 5.31 -21.78 -2.92
CA ALA A 211 4.02 -22.38 -3.23
C ALA A 211 3.59 -23.39 -2.17
N ASP A 212 4.51 -24.23 -1.69
CA ASP A 212 4.27 -25.17 -0.59
C ASP A 212 3.94 -24.42 0.71
N TRP A 213 4.70 -23.37 1.03
CA TRP A 213 4.42 -22.52 2.19
C TRP A 213 3.03 -21.88 2.10
N LEU A 214 2.68 -21.26 0.97
CA LEU A 214 1.36 -20.64 0.74
C LEU A 214 0.23 -21.67 0.85
N THR A 215 0.40 -22.86 0.29
CA THR A 215 -0.59 -23.94 0.38
C THR A 215 -0.81 -24.36 1.83
N ASN A 216 0.27 -24.49 2.61
CA ASN A 216 0.19 -24.86 4.02
C ASN A 216 -0.45 -23.76 4.89
N GLN A 217 -0.17 -22.49 4.61
CA GLN A 217 -0.72 -21.37 5.37
C GLN A 217 -2.19 -21.09 5.06
N LEU A 218 -2.55 -21.11 3.77
CA LEU A 218 -3.87 -20.65 3.31
C LEU A 218 -4.87 -21.80 3.12
N GLY A 219 -4.38 -23.02 2.92
CA GLY A 219 -5.20 -24.17 2.55
C GLY A 219 -5.84 -24.03 1.17
N THR A 220 -6.37 -25.14 0.65
CA THR A 220 -6.94 -25.20 -0.71
C THR A 220 -8.29 -24.48 -0.85
N GLY A 221 -8.94 -24.13 0.28
CA GLY A 221 -10.16 -23.33 0.28
C GLY A 221 -9.91 -21.85 -0.09
N ILE A 222 -8.74 -21.32 0.27
CA ILE A 222 -8.32 -19.95 -0.02
C ILE A 222 -7.35 -19.92 -1.21
N ALA A 223 -6.26 -20.69 -1.17
CA ALA A 223 -5.31 -20.81 -2.28
C ALA A 223 -5.72 -21.98 -3.20
N ARG A 224 -6.61 -21.70 -4.16
CA ARG A 224 -7.20 -22.72 -5.04
C ARG A 224 -6.23 -23.24 -6.10
N ARG A 225 -5.32 -22.39 -6.55
CA ARG A 225 -4.29 -22.67 -7.55
C ARG A 225 -3.11 -21.74 -7.31
N ILE A 226 -1.89 -22.25 -7.43
CA ILE A 226 -0.66 -21.46 -7.29
C ILE A 226 0.21 -21.70 -8.52
N GLU A 227 0.65 -20.63 -9.16
CA GLU A 227 1.40 -20.69 -10.42
C GLU A 227 2.64 -19.79 -10.37
N HIS A 228 3.75 -20.29 -10.91
CA HIS A 228 4.94 -19.48 -11.17
C HIS A 228 4.70 -18.66 -12.44
N TYR A 229 4.76 -17.34 -12.35
CA TYR A 229 4.63 -16.48 -13.54
C TYR A 229 5.76 -15.44 -13.60
N GLY A 230 5.65 -14.51 -14.55
CA GLY A 230 6.68 -13.51 -14.78
C GLY A 230 7.90 -14.07 -15.52
N SER A 231 8.96 -13.26 -15.59
CA SER A 231 10.16 -13.61 -16.37
C SER A 231 10.95 -14.77 -15.77
N THR A 232 10.98 -14.91 -14.44
CA THR A 232 11.71 -15.98 -13.75
C THR A 232 11.08 -17.36 -13.99
N ALA A 233 9.84 -17.41 -14.48
CA ALA A 233 9.18 -18.64 -14.89
C ALA A 233 9.52 -19.08 -16.32
N ILE A 234 10.26 -18.30 -17.11
CA ILE A 234 10.56 -18.62 -18.51
C ILE A 234 12.03 -19.02 -18.63
N PRO A 235 12.33 -20.28 -18.97
CA PRO A 235 13.71 -20.72 -19.11
C PRO A 235 14.47 -19.97 -20.20
N GLY A 236 15.70 -19.54 -19.87
CA GLY A 236 16.65 -18.95 -20.81
C GLY A 236 16.51 -17.45 -21.06
N ILE A 237 15.68 -16.72 -20.31
CA ILE A 237 15.61 -15.25 -20.41
C ILE A 237 16.21 -14.55 -19.18
N PRO A 238 16.89 -13.41 -19.36
CA PRO A 238 17.41 -12.64 -18.24
C PRO A 238 16.26 -12.01 -17.46
N ALA A 239 16.34 -11.94 -16.14
CA ALA A 239 15.27 -11.40 -15.30
C ALA A 239 15.83 -10.67 -14.09
N LYS A 240 15.00 -9.79 -13.52
CA LYS A 240 15.20 -9.34 -12.13
C LYS A 240 15.06 -10.58 -11.25
N PRO A 241 15.91 -10.79 -10.22
CA PRO A 241 15.88 -11.97 -9.37
C PRO A 241 14.71 -11.93 -8.37
N VAL A 242 13.49 -11.83 -8.90
CA VAL A 242 12.23 -11.77 -8.17
C VAL A 242 11.31 -12.86 -8.69
N VAL A 243 10.92 -13.78 -7.83
CA VAL A 243 9.99 -14.86 -8.17
C VAL A 243 8.56 -14.33 -8.08
N ASP A 244 7.89 -14.20 -9.23
CA ASP A 244 6.50 -13.76 -9.29
C ASP A 244 5.55 -14.96 -9.20
N ILE A 245 4.54 -14.88 -8.33
CA ILE A 245 3.64 -15.98 -7.97
C ILE A 245 2.20 -15.52 -8.10
N LEU A 246 1.37 -16.28 -8.82
CA LEU A 246 -0.08 -16.08 -8.85
C LEU A 246 -0.76 -17.06 -7.90
N VAL A 247 -1.71 -16.57 -7.11
CA VAL A 247 -2.55 -17.36 -6.21
C VAL A 247 -4.02 -17.11 -6.55
N GLU A 248 -4.72 -18.16 -6.97
CA GLU A 248 -6.15 -18.10 -7.28
C GLU A 248 -6.92 -18.11 -5.97
N ILE A 249 -7.68 -17.05 -5.73
CA ILE A 249 -8.51 -16.89 -4.55
C ILE A 249 -10.01 -16.89 -4.91
N PRO A 250 -10.91 -17.28 -3.99
CA PRO A 250 -12.35 -17.19 -4.21
C PRO A 250 -12.83 -15.78 -4.56
N SER A 251 -12.39 -14.81 -3.77
CA SER A 251 -12.65 -13.38 -3.91
C SER A 251 -11.68 -12.64 -2.98
N VAL A 252 -11.40 -11.37 -3.25
CA VAL A 252 -10.62 -10.55 -2.31
C VAL A 252 -11.31 -10.47 -0.96
N THR A 253 -12.62 -10.25 -0.92
CA THR A 253 -13.38 -10.13 0.34
C THR A 253 -13.26 -11.38 1.21
N THR A 254 -13.38 -12.57 0.62
CA THR A 254 -13.28 -13.83 1.36
C THR A 254 -11.83 -14.14 1.79
N ALA A 255 -10.86 -13.88 0.91
CA ALA A 255 -9.49 -14.29 1.15
C ALA A 255 -8.70 -13.33 2.04
N LYS A 256 -8.98 -12.02 1.98
CA LYS A 256 -8.17 -10.97 2.62
C LYS A 256 -7.87 -11.21 4.11
N PRO A 257 -8.84 -11.57 4.98
CA PRO A 257 -8.55 -11.81 6.40
C PRO A 257 -7.55 -12.95 6.63
N HIS A 258 -7.58 -13.98 5.79
CA HIS A 258 -6.65 -15.11 5.87
C HIS A 258 -5.29 -14.74 5.29
N VAL A 259 -5.29 -14.17 4.09
CA VAL A 259 -4.06 -13.88 3.33
C VAL A 259 -3.21 -12.83 4.03
N VAL A 260 -3.80 -11.69 4.46
CA VAL A 260 -3.04 -10.58 5.07
C VAL A 260 -2.34 -11.04 6.36
N SER A 261 -3.00 -11.87 7.17
CA SER A 261 -2.42 -12.38 8.42
C SER A 261 -1.14 -13.22 8.22
N CYS A 262 -0.96 -13.84 7.04
CA CYS A 262 0.22 -14.63 6.72
C CYS A 262 1.47 -13.80 6.40
N PHE A 263 1.29 -12.50 6.11
CA PHE A 263 2.36 -11.61 5.64
C PHE A 263 2.61 -10.45 6.63
N ASP A 264 2.29 -10.66 7.91
CA ASP A 264 2.38 -9.61 8.95
C ASP A 264 3.75 -9.58 9.65
N ASP A 265 4.83 -9.51 8.87
CA ASP A 265 6.19 -9.27 9.37
C ASP A 265 6.89 -8.15 8.59
N GLU A 266 8.05 -7.68 9.08
CA GLU A 266 8.76 -6.51 8.50
C GLU A 266 9.38 -6.74 7.12
N THR A 267 9.38 -7.98 6.65
CA THR A 267 9.93 -8.37 5.37
C THR A 267 8.92 -8.29 4.23
N TRP A 268 7.66 -7.91 4.52
CA TRP A 268 6.59 -7.85 3.54
C TRP A 268 6.02 -6.44 3.37
N ASP A 269 6.00 -5.98 2.13
CA ASP A 269 5.11 -4.90 1.72
C ASP A 269 3.84 -5.51 1.11
N TYR A 270 2.70 -4.86 1.26
CA TYR A 270 1.50 -5.30 0.56
C TYR A 270 0.53 -4.18 0.28
N TRP A 271 -0.25 -4.34 -0.77
CA TRP A 271 -1.32 -3.42 -1.15
C TRP A 271 -2.39 -4.18 -1.92
N TRP A 272 -3.57 -3.58 -2.07
CA TRP A 272 -4.63 -4.16 -2.88
C TRP A 272 -5.45 -3.08 -3.59
N HIS A 273 -5.85 -3.39 -4.81
CA HIS A 273 -6.72 -2.54 -5.62
C HIS A 273 -7.43 -3.41 -6.66
N SER A 274 -8.56 -2.94 -7.19
CA SER A 274 -9.19 -3.53 -8.39
C SER A 274 -9.45 -5.04 -8.35
N GLY A 275 -9.64 -5.64 -7.17
CA GLY A 275 -9.84 -7.09 -7.03
C GLY A 275 -8.57 -7.93 -7.01
N HIS A 276 -7.42 -7.31 -6.76
CA HIS A 276 -6.09 -7.94 -6.70
C HIS A 276 -5.34 -7.47 -5.45
N MET A 277 -4.75 -8.41 -4.71
CA MET A 277 -3.83 -8.15 -3.59
C MET A 277 -2.40 -8.51 -4.02
N ALA A 278 -1.43 -7.65 -3.73
CA ALA A 278 -0.02 -7.86 -4.02
C ALA A 278 0.78 -7.83 -2.72
N PHE A 279 1.71 -8.77 -2.58
CA PHE A 279 2.63 -8.91 -1.45
C PHE A 279 4.05 -9.02 -1.98
N VAL A 280 4.97 -8.19 -1.49
CA VAL A 280 6.37 -8.13 -1.90
C VAL A 280 7.24 -8.56 -0.74
N LYS A 281 7.99 -9.64 -0.90
CA LYS A 281 8.98 -10.07 0.08
C LYS A 281 10.31 -9.39 -0.17
N ARG A 282 10.95 -8.88 0.89
CA ARG A 282 12.28 -8.30 0.88
C ARG A 282 13.26 -9.08 1.74
N LYS A 283 14.55 -9.02 1.37
CA LYS A 283 15.64 -9.48 2.20
C LYS A 283 16.13 -8.31 3.06
N GLY A 284 15.78 -8.30 4.35
CA GLY A 284 16.07 -7.18 5.25
C GLY A 284 15.11 -5.99 5.05
N LEU A 285 15.26 -4.98 5.90
CA LEU A 285 14.41 -3.77 5.90
C LEU A 285 14.70 -2.94 4.64
N MET A 286 13.68 -2.68 3.82
CA MET A 286 13.81 -2.02 2.50
C MET A 286 14.90 -2.63 1.59
N GLY A 287 15.27 -3.89 1.81
CA GLY A 287 16.28 -4.55 0.99
C GLY A 287 15.73 -5.07 -0.33
N GLN A 288 16.53 -5.93 -0.97
CA GLN A 288 16.22 -6.48 -2.28
C GLN A 288 14.91 -7.27 -2.26
N ARG A 289 14.05 -7.02 -3.24
CA ARG A 289 12.83 -7.80 -3.47
C ARG A 289 13.23 -9.22 -3.91
N THR A 290 12.56 -10.23 -3.36
CA THR A 290 12.84 -11.65 -3.67
C THR A 290 11.63 -12.36 -4.24
N HIS A 291 10.43 -12.02 -3.76
CA HIS A 291 9.19 -12.65 -4.20
C HIS A 291 8.12 -11.58 -4.38
N HIS A 292 7.28 -11.76 -5.38
CA HIS A 292 6.00 -11.08 -5.48
C HIS A 292 4.89 -12.13 -5.47
N VAL A 293 3.97 -12.04 -4.53
CA VAL A 293 2.78 -12.88 -4.45
C VAL A 293 1.57 -12.04 -4.84
N HIS A 294 0.86 -12.48 -5.86
CA HIS A 294 -0.32 -11.82 -6.39
C HIS A 294 -1.53 -12.72 -6.16
N CYS A 295 -2.46 -12.28 -5.32
CA CYS A 295 -3.69 -12.99 -5.03
C CYS A 295 -4.86 -12.34 -5.76
N ALA A 296 -5.50 -13.05 -6.68
CA ALA A 296 -6.65 -12.54 -7.42
C ALA A 296 -7.60 -13.68 -7.84
N PRO A 297 -8.92 -13.41 -8.00
CA PRO A 297 -9.84 -14.35 -8.63
C PRO A 297 -9.36 -14.75 -10.02
N LYS A 298 -9.77 -15.93 -10.49
CA LYS A 298 -9.35 -16.49 -11.79
C LYS A 298 -9.66 -15.56 -12.97
N GLU A 299 -10.77 -14.82 -12.87
CA GLU A 299 -11.26 -13.91 -13.90
C GLU A 299 -10.47 -12.59 -13.96
N HIS A 300 -9.61 -12.33 -12.98
CA HIS A 300 -8.82 -11.10 -12.97
C HIS A 300 -7.76 -11.11 -14.09
N PRO A 301 -7.58 -10.01 -14.86
CA PRO A 301 -6.68 -9.97 -16.02
C PRO A 301 -5.21 -10.31 -15.74
N ILE A 302 -4.78 -10.26 -14.48
CA ILE A 302 -3.43 -10.68 -14.10
C ILE A 302 -3.13 -12.14 -14.46
N TRP A 303 -4.16 -13.00 -14.56
CA TRP A 303 -4.04 -14.39 -14.97
C TRP A 303 -3.64 -14.56 -16.44
N ASP A 304 -3.87 -13.56 -17.29
CA ASP A 304 -3.40 -13.55 -18.69
C ASP A 304 -1.87 -13.63 -18.78
N GLY A 305 -1.16 -13.26 -17.71
CA GLY A 305 0.28 -13.43 -17.58
C GLY A 305 0.76 -14.88 -17.75
N LEU A 306 -0.11 -15.88 -17.49
CA LEU A 306 0.21 -17.28 -17.76
C LEU A 306 0.24 -17.58 -19.26
N ALA A 307 -0.68 -17.01 -20.04
CA ALA A 307 -0.67 -17.16 -21.50
C ALA A 307 0.61 -16.56 -22.09
N PHE A 308 1.05 -15.41 -21.60
CA PHE A 308 2.34 -14.81 -21.96
C PHE A 308 3.52 -15.74 -21.64
N ARG A 309 3.58 -16.28 -20.40
CA ARG A 309 4.61 -17.23 -19.96
C ARG A 309 4.67 -18.45 -20.87
N ASP A 310 3.54 -19.11 -21.09
CA ASP A 310 3.46 -20.38 -21.81
C ASP A 310 3.72 -20.20 -23.31
N TYR A 311 3.33 -19.06 -23.87
CA TYR A 311 3.69 -18.67 -25.23
C TYR A 311 5.20 -18.53 -25.39
N LEU A 312 5.87 -17.73 -24.53
CA LEU A 312 7.33 -17.55 -24.63
C LEU A 312 8.13 -18.83 -24.32
N ARG A 313 7.57 -19.77 -23.55
CA ARG A 313 8.20 -21.09 -23.35
C ARG A 313 8.23 -21.95 -24.61
N SER A 314 7.29 -21.74 -25.55
CA SER A 314 7.14 -22.51 -26.78
C SER A 314 7.57 -21.76 -28.05
N HIS A 315 7.83 -20.45 -27.96
CA HIS A 315 8.18 -19.59 -29.10
C HIS A 315 9.56 -18.96 -28.89
N ALA A 316 10.59 -19.62 -29.42
CA ALA A 316 11.98 -19.25 -29.16
C ALA A 316 12.36 -17.87 -29.74
N GLU A 317 11.81 -17.49 -30.90
CA GLU A 317 12.09 -16.21 -31.54
C GLU A 317 11.56 -15.03 -30.73
N GLU A 318 10.27 -15.03 -30.36
CA GLU A 318 9.68 -14.01 -29.50
C GLU A 318 10.32 -13.99 -28.10
N ARG A 319 10.76 -15.14 -27.60
CA ARG A 319 11.49 -15.21 -26.32
C ARG A 319 12.82 -14.46 -26.39
N GLU A 320 13.58 -14.60 -27.48
CA GLU A 320 14.83 -13.86 -27.65
C GLU A 320 14.58 -12.36 -27.84
N GLN A 321 13.56 -11.98 -28.63
CA GLN A 321 13.16 -10.57 -28.77
C GLN A 321 12.82 -9.93 -27.42
N TYR A 322 12.12 -10.67 -26.56
CA TYR A 322 11.82 -10.19 -25.21
C TYR A 322 13.06 -10.08 -24.32
N ALA A 323 14.02 -11.01 -24.46
CA ALA A 323 15.28 -10.96 -23.74
C ALA A 323 16.12 -9.75 -24.15
N GLU A 324 16.25 -9.48 -25.45
CA GLU A 324 16.96 -8.32 -26.00
C GLU A 324 16.33 -7.01 -25.54
N LEU A 325 15.02 -6.85 -25.71
CA LEU A 325 14.27 -5.68 -25.24
C LEU A 325 14.54 -5.40 -23.75
N LYS A 326 14.53 -6.45 -22.91
CA LYS A 326 14.82 -6.28 -21.48
C LYS A 326 16.22 -5.77 -21.21
N ARG A 327 17.24 -6.24 -21.93
CA ARG A 327 18.62 -5.79 -21.77
C ARG A 327 18.74 -4.31 -22.17
N GLU A 328 18.17 -3.92 -23.31
CA GLU A 328 18.17 -2.53 -23.78
C GLU A 328 17.51 -1.57 -22.77
N LEU A 329 16.35 -1.98 -22.24
CA LEU A 329 15.61 -1.17 -21.28
C LEU A 329 16.29 -1.10 -19.92
N ALA A 330 16.98 -2.17 -19.48
CA ALA A 330 17.74 -2.13 -18.24
C ALA A 330 18.92 -1.14 -18.32
N VAL A 331 19.54 -1.02 -19.49
CA VAL A 331 20.57 0.01 -19.73
C VAL A 331 19.93 1.41 -19.75
N SER A 332 18.81 1.57 -20.45
CA SER A 332 18.17 2.89 -20.64
C SER A 332 17.51 3.44 -19.38
N PHE A 333 17.03 2.56 -18.50
CA PHE A 333 16.23 2.89 -17.32
C PHE A 333 16.79 2.24 -16.05
N HIS A 334 18.13 2.17 -15.94
CA HIS A 334 18.80 1.47 -14.84
C HIS A 334 18.37 1.96 -13.45
N SER A 335 18.12 3.26 -13.29
CA SER A 335 17.69 3.88 -12.02
C SER A 335 16.17 4.12 -11.94
N ASP A 336 15.42 3.65 -12.94
CA ASP A 336 13.97 3.91 -13.06
C ASP A 336 13.23 2.60 -13.35
N ARG A 337 13.01 1.83 -12.28
CA ARG A 337 12.33 0.53 -12.32
C ARG A 337 10.93 0.60 -12.89
N GLU A 338 10.23 1.68 -12.64
CA GLU A 338 8.84 1.87 -13.06
C GLU A 338 8.79 2.15 -14.56
N ARG A 339 9.63 3.06 -15.06
CA ARG A 339 9.76 3.29 -16.49
C ARG A 339 10.27 2.06 -17.24
N TYR A 340 11.21 1.31 -16.66
CA TYR A 340 11.62 0.00 -17.17
C TYR A 340 10.44 -0.97 -17.30
N THR A 341 9.57 -1.03 -16.29
CA THR A 341 8.40 -1.90 -16.29
C THR A 341 7.37 -1.46 -17.34
N GLN A 342 7.12 -0.16 -17.43
CA GLN A 342 6.19 0.44 -18.38
C GLN A 342 6.64 0.24 -19.83
N ALA A 343 7.92 0.46 -20.13
CA ALA A 343 8.45 0.38 -21.50
C ALA A 343 8.33 -1.01 -22.13
N LYS A 344 8.06 -2.06 -21.35
CA LYS A 344 7.81 -3.44 -21.84
C LYS A 344 6.34 -3.71 -22.13
N THR A 345 5.43 -2.83 -21.70
CA THR A 345 3.98 -3.09 -21.67
C THR A 345 3.44 -3.42 -23.04
N ASP A 346 3.83 -2.69 -24.08
CA ASP A 346 3.31 -2.91 -25.43
C ASP A 346 3.73 -4.27 -26.00
N PHE A 347 4.99 -4.66 -25.79
CA PHE A 347 5.47 -6.00 -26.18
C PHE A 347 4.70 -7.09 -25.43
N VAL A 348 4.56 -6.96 -24.10
CA VAL A 348 3.83 -7.92 -23.27
C VAL A 348 2.38 -8.04 -23.75
N ARG A 349 1.71 -6.91 -23.98
CA ARG A 349 0.32 -6.87 -24.47
C ARG A 349 0.18 -7.55 -25.82
N GLN A 350 1.08 -7.27 -26.76
CA GLN A 350 1.05 -7.85 -28.11
C GLN A 350 1.21 -9.38 -28.06
N VAL A 351 2.20 -9.87 -27.32
CA VAL A 351 2.45 -11.32 -27.18
C VAL A 351 1.32 -12.01 -26.44
N THR A 352 0.82 -11.43 -25.35
CA THR A 352 -0.34 -11.96 -24.60
C THR A 352 -1.55 -12.08 -25.52
N SER A 353 -1.81 -11.06 -26.34
CA SER A 353 -2.91 -11.08 -27.32
C SER A 353 -2.72 -12.16 -28.39
N LYS A 354 -1.48 -12.44 -28.84
CA LYS A 354 -1.19 -13.57 -29.74
C LYS A 354 -1.46 -14.89 -29.05
N ALA A 355 -1.00 -15.05 -27.81
CA ALA A 355 -1.17 -16.26 -27.02
C ALA A 355 -2.65 -16.62 -26.82
N LEU A 356 -3.46 -15.66 -26.37
CA LEU A 356 -4.88 -15.87 -26.09
C LEU A 356 -5.72 -16.18 -27.34
N ARG A 357 -5.30 -15.73 -28.53
CA ARG A 357 -5.97 -16.09 -29.80
C ARG A 357 -5.69 -17.52 -30.26
N ASN A 358 -4.58 -18.10 -29.81
CA ASN A 358 -4.12 -19.42 -30.18
C ASN A 358 -4.42 -20.49 -29.10
N SER A 359 -5.15 -20.11 -28.05
CA SER A 359 -5.43 -20.93 -26.85
C SER A 359 -6.74 -21.69 -26.94
#